data_AF-A0A9W6YY78-F1
#
_entry.id   AF-A0A9W6YY78-F1
#
_cell.length_a   1.000
_cell.length_b   1.000
_cell.length_c   1.000
_cell.angle_alpha   90.00
_cell.angle_beta   90.00
_cell.angle_gamma   90.00
#
_symmetry.space_group_name_H-M   'P 1'
#
loop_
_entity.id
_entity.type
_entity.pdbx_description
1 polymer ?
#
loop_
_entity_poly.entity_id
_entity_poly.type
_entity_poly.pdbx_seq_one_letter_code
_entity_poly.pdbx_strand_id
1 'polypeptide(L)'
;MSSFNAFQQTQQQPLQPTLTYQSLVQVLTTASVVSNNSTRNNSTLLAEQQLKKWESAQGYHFLLQSVYNENTLPLQIRWLAIICLKNGVEKYWRSTRINSITKDEKIEIRKSLFKMLDEQNNQLCIQNAHCVARIARIDFPSEWSSLFDDFSVLLQNCSNGNNINLVRLYNILLILNQVLKILATVKIGRAKAAMHSKISVIMPHLIKFYHILFEKTSSEDMASIEVGYLCLKNLRRAIVDVNTNRVA
;
A
#
# COMPACT_ATOMS: atom_id res chain seq x y z
N MET A 1 -12.42 52.46 -45.08
CA MET A 1 -13.32 51.29 -44.90
C MET A 1 -12.48 50.05 -45.14
N SER A 2 -11.59 49.61 -44.26
CA SER A 2 -11.69 49.37 -42.80
C SER A 2 -12.66 48.22 -42.48
N SER A 3 -12.20 46.98 -42.61
CA SER A 3 -12.79 45.78 -41.98
C SER A 3 -11.67 44.72 -41.89
N PHE A 4 -10.68 44.94 -41.02
CA PHE A 4 -10.59 44.35 -39.67
C PHE A 4 -10.66 42.82 -39.65
N ASN A 5 -9.45 42.26 -39.51
CA ASN A 5 -9.09 40.95 -38.97
C ASN A 5 -10.16 40.34 -38.04
N ALA A 6 -10.85 39.29 -38.51
CA ALA A 6 -11.58 38.38 -37.65
C ALA A 6 -10.62 37.30 -37.15
N PHE A 7 -10.18 37.49 -35.92
CA PHE A 7 -9.55 36.53 -35.05
C PHE A 7 -10.25 35.15 -35.12
N GLN A 8 -9.52 34.13 -35.56
CA GLN A 8 -9.63 32.81 -34.95
C GLN A 8 -8.30 32.51 -34.27
N GLN A 9 -8.13 33.10 -33.09
CA GLN A 9 -7.32 32.48 -32.07
C GLN A 9 -8.00 31.15 -31.74
N THR A 10 -7.56 30.07 -32.39
CA THR A 10 -7.64 28.75 -31.79
C THR A 10 -6.90 28.84 -30.46
N GLN A 11 -7.66 29.07 -29.38
CA GLN A 11 -7.19 28.82 -28.03
C GLN A 11 -6.80 27.35 -28.01
N GLN A 12 -5.53 27.06 -28.23
CA GLN A 12 -4.93 25.80 -27.84
C GLN A 12 -5.17 25.70 -26.34
N GLN A 13 -6.14 24.87 -25.94
CA GLN A 13 -6.16 24.36 -24.57
C GLN A 13 -4.74 23.87 -24.30
N PRO A 14 -4.10 24.28 -23.18
CA PRO A 14 -2.75 23.82 -22.90
C PRO A 14 -2.74 22.29 -22.98
N LEU A 15 -1.87 21.76 -23.84
CA LEU A 15 -1.69 20.33 -24.04
C LEU A 15 -1.62 19.68 -22.66
N GLN A 16 -2.62 18.87 -22.31
CA GLN A 16 -2.62 18.20 -21.03
C GLN A 16 -1.35 17.37 -20.94
N PRO A 17 -0.61 17.42 -19.82
CA PRO A 17 0.63 16.69 -19.70
C PRO A 17 0.34 15.20 -19.93
N THR A 18 1.07 14.59 -20.86
CA THR A 18 1.04 13.14 -21.05
C THR A 18 1.47 12.47 -19.75
N LEU A 19 0.75 11.43 -19.35
CA LEU A 19 1.12 10.66 -18.17
C LEU A 19 2.47 9.97 -18.41
N THR A 20 3.48 10.38 -17.66
CA THR A 20 4.82 9.80 -17.64
C THR A 20 5.32 9.82 -16.20
N TYR A 21 6.37 9.07 -15.88
CA TYR A 21 6.97 9.10 -14.55
C TYR A 21 7.38 10.53 -14.14
N GLN A 22 8.07 11.25 -15.04
CA GLN A 22 8.57 12.60 -14.76
C GLN A 22 7.43 13.62 -14.58
N SER A 23 6.42 13.58 -15.45
CA SER A 23 5.26 14.48 -15.33
C SER A 23 4.43 14.19 -14.08
N LEU A 24 4.33 12.92 -13.66
CA LEU A 24 3.69 12.55 -12.41
C LEU A 24 4.45 13.10 -11.19
N VAL A 25 5.78 12.92 -11.14
CA VAL A 25 6.60 13.44 -10.04
C VAL A 25 6.47 14.96 -9.93
N GLN A 26 6.48 15.68 -11.05
CA GLN A 26 6.32 17.14 -11.05
C GLN A 26 4.94 17.57 -10.50
N VAL A 27 3.86 16.91 -10.92
CA VAL A 27 2.51 17.21 -10.45
C VAL A 27 2.37 16.86 -8.97
N LEU A 28 2.87 15.71 -8.52
CA LEU A 28 2.89 15.35 -7.10
C LEU A 28 3.71 16.32 -6.26
N THR A 29 4.85 16.78 -6.77
CA THR A 29 5.67 17.81 -6.11
C THR A 29 4.84 19.07 -5.90
N THR A 30 4.22 19.59 -6.96
CA THR A 30 3.36 20.79 -6.90
C THR A 30 2.17 20.62 -5.96
N ALA A 31 1.54 19.45 -5.96
CA ALA A 31 0.42 19.13 -5.07
C ALA A 31 0.85 18.95 -3.61
N SER A 32 2.09 18.50 -3.35
CA SER A 32 2.61 18.25 -2.01
C SER A 32 3.06 19.51 -1.28
N VAL A 33 3.25 20.64 -1.99
CA VAL A 33 3.57 21.93 -1.39
C VAL A 33 2.35 22.43 -0.62
N VAL A 34 2.28 22.06 0.67
CA VAL A 34 1.39 22.70 1.63
C VAL A 34 1.94 24.10 1.87
N SER A 35 1.24 25.12 1.37
CA SER A 35 1.52 26.50 1.72
C SER A 35 1.44 26.63 3.25
N ASN A 36 2.56 26.88 3.92
CA ASN A 36 2.60 27.26 5.34
C ASN A 36 1.85 28.58 5.64
N ASN A 37 1.30 29.23 4.61
CA ASN A 37 0.41 30.38 4.70
C ASN A 37 -0.94 30.00 4.12
N SER A 38 -2.00 30.51 4.75
CA SER A 38 -3.45 30.26 4.60
C SER A 38 -4.06 30.40 3.19
N THR A 39 -3.26 30.41 2.13
CA THR A 39 -3.68 30.55 0.74
C THR A 39 -3.25 29.29 -0.02
N ARG A 40 -4.21 28.41 -0.33
CA ARG A 40 -4.00 27.36 -1.33
C ARG A 40 -3.65 28.04 -2.64
N ASN A 41 -2.48 27.75 -3.18
CA ASN A 41 -2.04 28.31 -4.45
C ASN A 41 -2.86 27.69 -5.59
N ASN A 42 -3.23 28.49 -6.60
CA ASN A 42 -3.95 27.99 -7.79
C ASN A 42 -3.20 26.83 -8.47
N SER A 43 -1.87 26.82 -8.42
CA SER A 43 -1.04 25.72 -8.94
C SER A 43 -1.28 24.39 -8.21
N THR A 44 -1.43 24.40 -6.89
CA THR A 44 -1.75 23.21 -6.09
C THR A 44 -3.12 22.65 -6.48
N LEU A 45 -4.13 23.52 -6.63
CA LEU A 45 -5.47 23.10 -7.06
C LEU A 45 -5.45 22.49 -8.46
N LEU A 46 -4.71 23.10 -9.40
CA LEU A 46 -4.56 22.56 -10.75
C LEU A 46 -3.83 21.20 -10.74
N ALA A 47 -2.82 21.03 -9.88
CA ALA A 47 -2.13 19.76 -9.71
C ALA A 47 -3.07 18.67 -9.16
N GLU A 48 -3.88 18.96 -8.14
CA GLU A 48 -4.89 18.03 -7.61
C GLU A 48 -5.93 17.65 -8.68
N GLN A 49 -6.40 18.61 -9.46
CA GLN A 49 -7.30 18.35 -10.59
C GLN A 49 -6.64 17.47 -11.65
N GLN A 50 -5.34 17.66 -11.92
CA GLN A 50 -4.61 16.84 -12.86
C GLN A 50 -4.45 15.40 -12.36
N LEU A 51 -4.11 15.20 -11.07
CA LEU A 51 -4.09 13.87 -10.46
C LEU A 51 -5.45 13.17 -10.58
N LYS A 52 -6.54 13.91 -10.35
CA LYS A 52 -7.90 13.38 -10.50
C LYS A 52 -8.23 12.96 -11.93
N LYS A 53 -7.74 13.69 -12.94
CA LYS A 53 -7.91 13.32 -14.35
C LYS A 53 -7.12 12.05 -14.71
N TRP A 54 -5.93 11.88 -14.17
CA TRP A 54 -5.10 10.69 -14.42
C TRP A 54 -5.57 9.44 -13.68
N GLU A 55 -6.49 9.54 -12.73
CA GLU A 55 -7.05 8.37 -12.04
C GLU A 55 -7.60 7.29 -12.99
N SER A 56 -8.12 7.66 -14.16
CA SER A 56 -8.62 6.72 -15.17
C SER A 56 -7.60 6.33 -16.24
N ALA A 57 -6.40 6.91 -16.22
CA ALA A 57 -5.36 6.63 -17.19
C ALA A 57 -4.65 5.30 -16.86
N GLN A 58 -4.39 4.49 -17.88
CA GLN A 58 -3.65 3.24 -17.72
C GLN A 58 -2.22 3.52 -17.25
N GLY A 59 -1.70 2.70 -16.33
CA GLY A 59 -0.35 2.85 -15.79
C GLY A 59 -0.23 3.91 -14.70
N TYR A 60 -1.26 4.72 -14.43
CA TYR A 60 -1.21 5.74 -13.37
C TYR A 60 -0.94 5.13 -12.00
N HIS A 61 -1.60 4.02 -11.67
CA HIS A 61 -1.47 3.39 -10.36
C HIS A 61 -0.12 2.71 -10.20
N PHE A 62 0.38 2.08 -11.26
CA PHE A 62 1.74 1.54 -11.30
C PHE A 62 2.80 2.63 -11.14
N LEU A 63 2.64 3.78 -11.81
CA LEU A 63 3.57 4.91 -11.66
C LEU A 63 3.52 5.50 -10.25
N LEU A 64 2.33 5.63 -9.63
CA LEU A 64 2.22 6.05 -8.23
C LEU A 64 2.99 5.09 -7.29
N GLN A 65 2.89 3.79 -7.51
CA GLN A 65 3.64 2.81 -6.74
C GLN A 65 5.15 2.94 -6.98
N SER A 66 5.55 3.21 -8.22
CA SER A 66 6.96 3.43 -8.58
C SER A 66 7.52 4.65 -7.84
N VAL A 67 6.76 5.75 -7.78
CA VAL A 67 7.12 6.96 -7.00
C VAL A 67 7.21 6.66 -5.51
N TYR A 68 6.25 5.91 -4.93
CA TYR A 68 6.31 5.50 -3.52
C TYR A 68 7.56 4.65 -3.20
N ASN A 69 7.93 3.78 -4.14
CA ASN A 69 9.06 2.87 -4.03
C ASN A 69 10.43 3.51 -4.31
N GLU A 70 10.46 4.80 -4.67
CA GLU A 70 11.70 5.54 -4.93
C GLU A 70 12.13 6.27 -3.64
N ASN A 71 13.04 5.65 -2.89
CA ASN A 71 13.48 6.17 -1.58
C ASN A 71 14.31 7.46 -1.67
N THR A 72 14.79 7.82 -2.87
CA THR A 72 15.51 9.07 -3.13
C THR A 72 14.59 10.29 -3.17
N LEU A 73 13.28 10.09 -3.34
CA LEU A 73 12.30 11.18 -3.38
C LEU A 73 11.93 11.69 -1.98
N PRO A 74 11.60 13.00 -1.85
CA PRO A 74 11.07 13.58 -0.63
C PRO A 74 9.89 12.81 -0.04
N LEU A 75 9.86 12.74 1.30
CA LEU A 75 8.84 12.03 2.07
C LEU A 75 7.42 12.45 1.68
N GLN A 76 7.17 13.75 1.48
CA GLN A 76 5.85 14.31 1.17
C GLN A 76 5.32 13.83 -0.19
N ILE A 77 6.22 13.66 -1.17
CA ILE A 77 5.87 13.16 -2.51
C ILE A 77 5.51 11.67 -2.42
N ARG A 78 6.35 10.87 -1.76
CA ARG A 78 6.11 9.44 -1.53
C ARG A 78 4.82 9.21 -0.74
N TRP A 79 4.56 10.06 0.25
CA TRP A 79 3.34 10.08 1.05
C TRP A 79 2.10 10.31 0.18
N LEU A 80 2.10 11.38 -0.62
CA LEU A 80 0.97 11.67 -1.51
C LEU A 80 0.76 10.53 -2.51
N ALA A 81 1.84 9.97 -3.06
CA ALA A 81 1.78 8.85 -3.99
C ALA A 81 1.10 7.61 -3.38
N ILE A 82 1.48 7.19 -2.16
CA ILE A 82 0.85 6.02 -1.52
C ILE A 82 -0.61 6.29 -1.12
N ILE A 83 -0.95 7.52 -0.75
CA ILE A 83 -2.34 7.92 -0.49
C ILE A 83 -3.18 7.82 -1.76
N CYS A 84 -2.71 8.40 -2.87
CA CYS A 84 -3.38 8.33 -4.16
C CYS A 84 -3.54 6.88 -4.64
N LEU A 85 -2.49 6.05 -4.50
CA LEU A 85 -2.54 4.63 -4.87
C LEU A 85 -3.59 3.88 -4.06
N LYS A 86 -3.57 4.03 -2.73
CA LYS A 86 -4.51 3.38 -1.81
C LYS A 86 -5.96 3.76 -2.12
N ASN A 87 -6.21 5.03 -2.49
CA ASN A 87 -7.53 5.51 -2.92
C ASN A 87 -7.92 4.94 -4.29
N GLY A 88 -6.98 4.87 -5.22
CA GLY A 88 -7.16 4.27 -6.54
C GLY A 88 -7.52 2.79 -6.46
N VAL A 89 -6.87 2.03 -5.56
CA VAL A 89 -7.23 0.62 -5.27
C VAL A 89 -8.69 0.52 -4.81
N GLU A 90 -9.14 1.40 -3.91
CA GLU A 90 -10.52 1.38 -3.41
C GLU A 90 -11.55 1.63 -4.52
N LYS A 91 -11.22 2.52 -5.46
CA LYS A 91 -12.13 2.99 -6.51
C LYS A 91 -12.10 2.13 -7.79
N TYR A 92 -10.93 1.68 -8.23
CA TYR A 92 -10.71 1.11 -9.57
C TYR A 92 -10.16 -0.33 -9.58
N TRP A 93 -9.87 -0.95 -8.44
CA TRP A 93 -9.28 -2.29 -8.42
C TRP A 93 -10.24 -3.40 -8.86
N ARG A 94 -11.55 -3.28 -8.61
CA ARG A 94 -12.52 -4.29 -9.05
C ARG A 94 -12.72 -4.19 -10.57
N SER A 95 -12.61 -5.30 -11.28
CA SER A 95 -12.79 -5.36 -12.74
C SER A 95 -14.18 -4.93 -13.22
N THR A 96 -15.18 -4.95 -12.35
CA THR A 96 -16.54 -4.49 -12.65
C THR A 96 -16.69 -2.96 -12.62
N ARG A 97 -15.67 -2.22 -12.18
CA ARG A 97 -15.69 -0.76 -12.12
C ARG A 97 -15.39 -0.18 -13.50
N ILE A 98 -16.05 0.93 -13.82
CA ILE A 98 -15.68 1.76 -14.97
C ILE A 98 -14.24 2.25 -14.77
N ASN A 99 -13.43 2.19 -15.83
CA ASN A 99 -12.00 2.52 -15.81
C ASN A 99 -11.20 1.67 -14.80
N SER A 100 -11.58 0.39 -14.64
CA SER A 100 -10.84 -0.50 -13.76
C SER A 100 -9.39 -0.65 -14.20
N ILE A 101 -8.49 -0.78 -13.22
CA ILE A 101 -7.08 -1.08 -13.46
C ILE A 101 -6.97 -2.39 -14.24
N THR A 102 -6.11 -2.42 -15.26
CA THR A 102 -5.96 -3.59 -16.14
C THR A 102 -5.37 -4.78 -15.38
N LYS A 103 -5.56 -5.99 -15.89
CA LYS A 103 -5.05 -7.21 -15.24
C LYS A 103 -3.53 -7.20 -15.15
N ASP A 104 -2.86 -6.78 -16.21
CA ASP A 104 -1.39 -6.72 -16.28
C ASP A 104 -0.83 -5.69 -15.29
N GLU A 105 -1.45 -4.51 -15.21
CA GLU A 105 -1.06 -3.48 -14.24
C GLU A 105 -1.21 -3.98 -12.79
N LYS A 106 -2.28 -4.71 -12.47
CA LYS A 106 -2.47 -5.31 -11.13
C LYS A 106 -1.41 -6.35 -10.79
N ILE A 107 -0.95 -7.13 -11.77
CA ILE A 107 0.12 -8.11 -11.57
C ILE A 107 1.42 -7.39 -11.19
N GLU A 108 1.79 -6.35 -11.96
CA GLU A 108 2.99 -5.56 -11.67
C GLU A 108 2.91 -4.83 -10.33
N ILE A 109 1.73 -4.30 -9.99
CA ILE A 109 1.51 -3.67 -8.69
C ILE A 109 1.75 -4.68 -7.56
N ARG A 110 1.17 -5.89 -7.65
CA ARG A 110 1.31 -6.92 -6.62
C ARG A 110 2.76 -7.34 -6.39
N LYS A 111 3.55 -7.49 -7.45
CA LYS A 111 4.99 -7.83 -7.37
C LYS A 111 5.79 -6.83 -6.53
N SER A 112 5.36 -5.57 -6.48
CA SER A 112 6.11 -4.48 -5.87
C SER A 112 5.55 -4.01 -4.51
N LEU A 113 4.51 -4.67 -3.98
CA LEU A 113 3.86 -4.28 -2.71
C LEU A 113 4.77 -4.39 -1.49
N PHE A 114 5.74 -5.30 -1.52
CA PHE A 114 6.68 -5.58 -0.43
C PHE A 114 8.10 -5.04 -0.70
N LYS A 115 8.27 -4.09 -1.63
CA LYS A 115 9.59 -3.53 -1.97
C LYS A 115 10.16 -2.63 -0.86
N MET A 116 9.31 -1.89 -0.15
CA MET A 116 9.70 -0.91 0.87
C MET A 116 9.62 -1.46 2.31
N LEU A 117 10.05 -2.72 2.52
CA LEU A 117 10.00 -3.33 3.86
C LEU A 117 11.07 -2.78 4.82
N ASP A 118 12.10 -2.11 4.32
CA ASP A 118 13.14 -1.48 5.15
C ASP A 118 12.84 0.01 5.42
N GLU A 119 11.61 0.47 5.13
CA GLU A 119 11.15 1.85 5.39
C GLU A 119 11.08 2.14 6.89
N GLN A 120 11.76 3.18 7.35
CA GLN A 120 11.77 3.58 8.76
C GLN A 120 10.55 4.44 9.14
N ASN A 121 9.90 5.08 8.16
CA ASN A 121 8.73 5.89 8.41
C ASN A 121 7.48 5.02 8.56
N ASN A 122 7.06 4.81 9.81
CA ASN A 122 5.85 4.05 10.16
C ASN A 122 4.58 4.59 9.50
N GLN A 123 4.50 5.90 9.24
CA GLN A 123 3.34 6.49 8.58
C GLN A 123 3.25 6.02 7.11
N LEU A 124 4.37 5.96 6.37
CA LEU A 124 4.39 5.42 5.01
C LEU A 124 4.00 3.94 5.02
N CYS A 125 4.57 3.17 5.95
CA CYS A 125 4.32 1.74 6.03
C CYS A 125 2.85 1.42 6.33
N ILE A 126 2.18 2.16 7.23
CA ILE A 126 0.75 1.92 7.51
C ILE A 126 -0.14 2.23 6.29
N GLN A 127 0.19 3.22 5.46
CA GLN A 127 -0.56 3.48 4.23
C GLN A 127 -0.40 2.34 3.23
N ASN A 128 0.82 1.80 3.09
CA ASN A 128 1.05 0.62 2.26
C ASN A 128 0.34 -0.63 2.83
N ALA A 129 0.39 -0.85 4.14
CA ALA A 129 -0.32 -1.94 4.81
C ALA A 129 -1.83 -1.90 4.52
N HIS A 130 -2.45 -0.71 4.55
CA HIS A 130 -3.85 -0.55 4.17
C HIS A 130 -4.10 -0.79 2.68
N CYS A 131 -3.18 -0.39 1.80
CA CYS A 131 -3.24 -0.66 0.37
C CYS A 131 -3.22 -2.18 0.10
N VAL A 132 -2.21 -2.88 0.64
CA VAL A 132 -2.07 -4.34 0.54
C VAL A 132 -3.30 -5.07 1.07
N ALA A 133 -3.79 -4.68 2.24
CA ALA A 133 -4.98 -5.29 2.84
C ALA A 133 -6.22 -5.16 1.93
N ARG A 134 -6.42 -3.99 1.30
CA ARG A 134 -7.53 -3.77 0.36
C ARG A 134 -7.41 -4.64 -0.89
N ILE A 135 -6.21 -4.76 -1.45
CA ILE A 135 -5.94 -5.66 -2.58
C ILE A 135 -6.22 -7.11 -2.16
N ALA A 136 -5.65 -7.56 -1.04
CA ALA A 136 -5.86 -8.91 -0.51
C ALA A 136 -7.35 -9.23 -0.32
N ARG A 137 -8.15 -8.30 0.20
CA ARG A 137 -9.60 -8.52 0.37
C ARG A 137 -10.31 -8.83 -0.95
N ILE A 138 -9.87 -8.23 -2.05
CA ILE A 138 -10.52 -8.38 -3.37
C ILE A 138 -9.97 -9.60 -4.11
N ASP A 139 -8.66 -9.81 -4.06
CA ASP A 139 -7.96 -10.76 -4.93
C ASP A 139 -7.71 -12.12 -4.27
N PHE A 140 -7.63 -12.18 -2.93
CA PHE A 140 -7.45 -13.45 -2.23
C PHE A 140 -8.79 -14.19 -2.08
N PRO A 141 -8.88 -15.50 -2.42
CA PRO A 141 -7.77 -16.39 -2.76
C PRO A 141 -7.56 -16.63 -4.26
N SER A 142 -8.45 -16.17 -5.13
CA SER A 142 -8.47 -16.58 -6.54
C SER A 142 -7.34 -15.97 -7.37
N GLU A 143 -7.17 -14.64 -7.32
CA GLU A 143 -6.20 -13.91 -8.15
C GLU A 143 -4.83 -13.80 -7.47
N TRP A 144 -4.78 -13.97 -6.14
CA TRP A 144 -3.56 -13.87 -5.34
C TRP A 144 -3.44 -15.04 -4.34
N SER A 145 -3.41 -16.27 -4.85
CA SER A 145 -3.35 -17.49 -4.05
C SER A 145 -2.06 -17.63 -3.21
N SER A 146 -0.95 -17.04 -3.66
CA SER A 146 0.37 -17.09 -3.00
C SER A 146 0.50 -16.18 -1.77
N LEU A 147 -0.48 -15.33 -1.46
CA LEU A 147 -0.37 -14.25 -0.46
C LEU A 147 0.27 -14.69 0.87
N PHE A 148 -0.18 -15.80 1.45
CA PHE A 148 0.36 -16.30 2.73
C PHE A 148 1.70 -17.01 2.57
N ASP A 149 1.95 -17.62 1.43
CA ASP A 149 3.24 -18.24 1.12
C ASP A 149 4.31 -17.13 0.94
N ASP A 150 3.95 -16.00 0.31
CA ASP A 150 4.77 -14.80 0.16
C ASP A 150 5.14 -14.22 1.55
N PHE A 151 4.17 -14.07 2.46
CA PHE A 151 4.44 -13.65 3.85
C PHE A 151 5.37 -14.61 4.59
N SER A 152 5.24 -15.91 4.37
CA SER A 152 6.12 -16.92 4.99
C SER A 152 7.57 -16.70 4.56
N VAL A 153 7.80 -16.53 3.25
CA VAL A 153 9.14 -16.27 2.70
C VAL A 153 9.70 -14.95 3.24
N LEU A 154 8.89 -13.89 3.30
CA LEU A 154 9.31 -12.60 3.85
C LEU A 154 9.73 -12.71 5.33
N LEU A 155 8.94 -13.43 6.14
CA LEU A 155 9.24 -13.68 7.56
C LEU A 155 10.50 -14.53 7.74
N GLN A 156 10.69 -15.56 6.92
CA GLN A 156 11.90 -16.38 6.95
C GLN A 156 13.17 -15.53 6.67
N ASN A 157 13.07 -14.62 5.71
CA ASN A 157 14.17 -13.75 5.30
C ASN A 157 14.46 -12.58 6.27
N CYS A 158 13.71 -12.45 7.38
CA CYS A 158 13.94 -11.42 8.40
C CYS A 158 14.99 -11.77 9.46
N SER A 159 15.36 -13.05 9.57
CA SER A 159 16.34 -13.52 10.55
C SER A 159 17.52 -14.21 9.87
N ASN A 160 18.74 -13.82 10.24
CA ASN A 160 19.95 -14.58 9.94
C ASN A 160 20.58 -15.03 11.27
N GLY A 161 20.28 -16.26 11.69
CA GLY A 161 20.58 -16.74 13.04
C GLY A 161 19.83 -15.92 14.10
N ASN A 162 20.57 -15.37 15.07
CA ASN A 162 20.01 -14.57 16.18
C ASN A 162 19.82 -13.06 15.84
N ASN A 163 20.32 -12.64 14.67
CA ASN A 163 20.20 -11.26 14.21
C ASN A 163 18.90 -11.08 13.43
N ILE A 164 18.02 -10.23 13.97
CA ILE A 164 16.72 -9.91 13.40
C ILE A 164 16.76 -8.47 12.91
N ASN A 165 16.36 -8.25 11.65
CA ASN A 165 16.07 -6.90 11.18
C ASN A 165 14.71 -6.45 11.74
N LEU A 166 14.73 -5.71 12.85
CA LEU A 166 13.53 -5.28 13.56
C LEU A 166 12.62 -4.38 12.72
N VAL A 167 13.18 -3.46 11.93
CA VAL A 167 12.41 -2.57 11.03
C VAL A 167 11.65 -3.39 9.99
N ARG A 168 12.36 -4.32 9.34
CA ARG A 168 11.76 -5.20 8.33
C ARG A 168 10.67 -6.09 8.92
N LEU A 169 10.96 -6.70 10.08
CA LEU A 169 9.99 -7.54 10.77
C LEU A 169 8.75 -6.75 11.21
N TYR A 170 8.93 -5.55 11.76
CA TYR A 170 7.84 -4.65 12.12
C TYR A 170 6.95 -4.37 10.91
N ASN A 171 7.55 -3.98 9.79
CA ASN A 171 6.81 -3.63 8.58
C ASN A 171 6.04 -4.82 8.01
N ILE A 172 6.62 -6.02 7.97
CA ILE A 172 5.92 -7.24 7.55
C ILE A 172 4.74 -7.54 8.49
N LEU A 173 4.98 -7.50 9.81
CA LEU A 173 3.95 -7.76 10.82
C LEU A 173 2.83 -6.71 10.77
N LEU A 174 3.13 -5.46 10.42
CA LEU A 174 2.15 -4.40 10.28
C LEU A 174 1.23 -4.67 9.08
N ILE A 175 1.81 -5.01 7.93
CA ILE A 175 1.06 -5.36 6.72
C ILE A 175 0.22 -6.62 6.98
N LEU A 176 0.81 -7.66 7.54
CA LEU A 176 0.11 -8.89 7.90
C LEU A 176 -1.05 -8.61 8.86
N ASN A 177 -0.87 -7.72 9.84
CA ASN A 177 -1.93 -7.38 10.79
C ASN A 177 -3.16 -6.78 10.08
N GLN A 178 -2.94 -5.90 9.11
CA GLN A 178 -4.03 -5.30 8.34
C GLN A 178 -4.69 -6.32 7.40
N VAL A 179 -3.91 -7.21 6.80
CA VAL A 179 -4.42 -8.32 5.96
C VAL A 179 -5.29 -9.27 6.78
N LEU A 180 -4.80 -9.77 7.92
CA LEU A 180 -5.58 -10.63 8.81
C LEU A 180 -6.87 -9.94 9.28
N LYS A 181 -6.75 -8.69 9.71
CA LYS A 181 -7.90 -7.87 10.15
C LYS A 181 -8.97 -7.78 9.06
N ILE A 182 -8.60 -7.44 7.83
CA ILE A 182 -9.59 -7.21 6.77
C ILE A 182 -10.18 -8.52 6.25
N LEU A 183 -9.38 -9.59 6.13
CA LEU A 183 -9.86 -10.89 5.66
C LEU A 183 -10.79 -11.56 6.69
N ALA A 184 -10.53 -11.38 7.98
CA ALA A 184 -11.42 -11.89 9.04
C ALA A 184 -12.84 -11.30 8.99
N THR A 185 -12.99 -10.07 8.47
CA THR A 185 -14.31 -9.43 8.32
C THR A 185 -15.08 -9.87 7.07
N VAL A 186 -14.50 -10.72 6.22
CA VAL A 186 -15.18 -11.25 5.03
C VAL A 186 -16.21 -12.29 5.49
N LYS A 187 -17.49 -11.94 5.36
CA LYS A 187 -18.63 -12.81 5.70
C LYS A 187 -19.09 -13.70 4.55
N ILE A 188 -18.90 -13.24 3.31
CA ILE A 188 -19.37 -13.89 2.09
C ILE A 188 -18.16 -14.15 1.19
N GLY A 189 -18.06 -15.38 0.66
CA GLY A 189 -16.97 -15.80 -0.23
C GLY A 189 -15.96 -16.72 0.45
N ARG A 190 -14.90 -17.07 -0.29
CA ARG A 190 -13.92 -18.09 0.12
C ARG A 190 -12.67 -17.54 0.82
N ALA A 191 -12.52 -16.21 0.89
CA ALA A 191 -11.31 -15.59 1.43
C ALA A 191 -11.04 -15.97 2.90
N LYS A 192 -12.07 -15.94 3.77
CA LYS A 192 -11.89 -16.32 5.17
C LYS A 192 -11.55 -17.81 5.35
N ALA A 193 -12.23 -18.69 4.61
CA ALA A 193 -11.95 -20.14 4.64
C ALA A 193 -10.55 -20.47 4.11
N ALA A 194 -10.14 -19.84 3.00
CA ALA A 194 -8.80 -19.99 2.45
C ALA A 194 -7.72 -19.45 3.41
N MET A 195 -7.97 -18.32 4.07
CA MET A 195 -7.07 -17.79 5.11
C MET A 195 -6.91 -18.80 6.25
N HIS A 196 -8.00 -19.43 6.71
CA HIS A 196 -7.94 -20.47 7.73
C HIS A 196 -7.07 -21.66 7.29
N SER A 197 -7.20 -22.12 6.04
CA SER A 197 -6.35 -23.20 5.53
C SER A 197 -4.86 -22.84 5.43
N LYS A 198 -4.56 -21.54 5.23
CA LYS A 198 -3.19 -21.04 5.01
C LYS A 198 -2.52 -20.48 6.27
N ILE A 199 -3.26 -20.23 7.35
CA ILE A 199 -2.71 -19.61 8.56
C ILE A 199 -1.63 -20.49 9.23
N SER A 200 -1.72 -21.81 9.07
CA SER A 200 -0.74 -22.77 9.57
C SER A 200 0.67 -22.56 9.01
N VAL A 201 0.79 -21.94 7.83
CA VAL A 201 2.09 -21.57 7.23
C VAL A 201 2.75 -20.43 8.00
N ILE A 202 1.95 -19.48 8.51
CA ILE A 202 2.44 -18.28 9.19
C ILE A 202 2.63 -18.49 10.70
N MET A 203 1.79 -19.31 11.34
CA MET A 203 1.80 -19.50 12.79
C MET A 203 3.19 -19.86 13.39
N PRO A 204 3.97 -20.81 12.82
CA PRO A 204 5.30 -21.14 13.35
C PRO A 204 6.25 -19.94 13.36
N HIS A 205 6.19 -19.09 12.34
CA HIS A 205 7.00 -17.88 12.24
C HIS A 205 6.63 -16.87 13.33
N LEU A 206 5.34 -16.64 13.56
CA LEU A 206 4.86 -15.73 14.60
C LEU A 206 5.27 -16.21 16.00
N ILE A 207 5.12 -17.51 16.29
CA ILE A 207 5.53 -18.10 17.57
C ILE A 207 7.05 -17.94 17.76
N LYS A 208 7.85 -18.31 16.75
CA LYS A 208 9.31 -18.15 16.77
C LYS A 208 9.73 -16.71 17.08
N PHE A 209 9.20 -15.74 16.33
CA PHE A 209 9.57 -14.33 16.53
C PHE A 209 9.11 -13.79 17.88
N TYR A 210 7.91 -14.16 18.33
CA TYR A 210 7.44 -13.75 19.65
C TYR A 210 8.36 -14.26 20.76
N HIS A 211 8.77 -15.53 20.74
CA HIS A 211 9.71 -16.07 21.73
C HIS A 211 11.05 -15.31 21.73
N ILE A 212 11.67 -15.12 20.56
CA ILE A 212 12.96 -14.42 20.47
C ILE A 212 12.84 -12.97 20.98
N LEU A 213 11.76 -12.27 20.65
CA LEU A 213 11.54 -10.88 21.08
C LEU A 213 11.16 -10.78 22.56
N PHE A 214 10.45 -11.77 23.09
CA PHE A 214 10.08 -11.83 24.49
C PHE A 214 11.32 -12.04 25.38
N GLU A 215 12.23 -12.93 24.99
CA GLU A 215 13.52 -13.11 25.69
C GLU A 215 14.37 -11.83 25.69
N LYS A 216 14.33 -11.06 24.60
CA LYS A 216 14.99 -9.74 24.52
C LYS A 216 14.28 -8.64 25.30
N THR A 217 13.03 -8.82 25.72
CA THR A 217 12.30 -7.80 26.50
C THR A 217 12.92 -7.58 27.87
N SER A 218 13.62 -8.58 28.42
CA SER A 218 14.37 -8.44 29.68
C SER A 218 15.51 -7.42 29.62
N SER A 219 15.93 -6.98 28.43
CA SER A 219 16.98 -5.97 28.26
C SER A 219 16.47 -4.54 28.07
N GLU A 220 15.17 -4.27 28.32
CA GLU A 220 14.52 -2.95 28.20
C GLU A 220 14.64 -2.29 26.81
N ASP A 221 14.92 -3.06 25.75
CA ASP A 221 14.98 -2.53 24.39
C ASP A 221 13.55 -2.24 23.87
N MET A 222 13.19 -0.95 23.88
CA MET A 222 11.88 -0.47 23.44
C MET A 222 11.52 -0.91 22.01
N ALA A 223 12.50 -1.02 21.11
CA ALA A 223 12.25 -1.46 19.74
C ALA A 223 11.82 -2.93 19.71
N SER A 224 12.55 -3.82 20.39
CA SER A 224 12.17 -5.23 20.52
C SER A 224 10.81 -5.41 21.18
N ILE A 225 10.48 -4.60 22.20
CA ILE A 225 9.17 -4.63 22.88
C ILE A 225 8.05 -4.23 21.91
N GLU A 226 8.23 -3.17 21.12
CA GLU A 226 7.22 -2.73 20.14
C GLU A 226 6.95 -3.82 19.09
N VAL A 227 8.00 -4.39 18.51
CA VAL A 227 7.86 -5.48 17.53
C VAL A 227 7.25 -6.73 18.17
N GLY A 228 7.65 -7.06 19.41
CA GLY A 228 7.10 -8.18 20.16
C GLY A 228 5.60 -8.03 20.42
N TYR A 229 5.17 -6.83 20.81
CA TYR A 229 3.75 -6.49 20.98
C TYR A 229 2.96 -6.61 19.67
N LEU A 230 3.52 -6.14 18.55
CA LEU A 230 2.88 -6.28 17.24
C LEU A 230 2.82 -7.75 16.79
N CYS A 231 3.82 -8.56 17.10
CA CYS A 231 3.83 -10.00 16.87
C CYS A 231 2.70 -10.68 17.66
N LEU A 232 2.55 -10.36 18.95
CA LEU A 232 1.47 -10.85 19.80
C LEU A 232 0.08 -10.45 19.26
N LYS A 233 -0.07 -9.22 18.74
CA LYS A 233 -1.31 -8.78 18.07
C LYS A 233 -1.63 -9.63 16.84
N ASN A 234 -0.62 -10.04 16.07
CA ASN A 234 -0.81 -10.94 14.94
C ASN A 234 -1.20 -12.35 15.39
N LEU A 235 -0.53 -12.91 16.41
CA LEU A 235 -0.90 -14.20 17.02
C LEU A 235 -2.36 -14.19 17.50
N ARG A 236 -2.78 -13.15 18.24
CA ARG A 236 -4.17 -13.01 18.70
C ARG A 236 -5.16 -13.05 17.53
N ARG A 237 -4.88 -12.32 16.43
CA ARG A 237 -5.75 -12.33 15.25
C ARG A 237 -5.77 -13.69 14.56
N ALA A 238 -4.61 -14.30 14.40
CA ALA A 238 -4.47 -15.60 13.76
C ALA A 238 -5.19 -16.72 14.55
N ILE A 239 -5.25 -16.63 15.88
CA ILE A 239 -5.96 -17.59 16.72
C ILE A 239 -7.45 -17.27 16.79
N VAL A 240 -7.80 -16.05 17.18
CA VAL A 240 -9.19 -15.67 17.46
C VAL A 240 -9.97 -15.47 16.18
N ASP A 241 -9.51 -14.56 15.31
CA ASP A 241 -10.31 -14.06 14.20
C ASP A 241 -10.45 -15.11 13.07
N VAL A 242 -9.53 -16.08 13.03
CA VAL A 242 -9.49 -17.18 12.05
C VAL A 242 -10.24 -18.43 12.55
N ASN A 243 -10.09 -18.83 13.83
CA ASN A 243 -10.61 -20.12 14.31
C ASN A 243 -12.00 -20.07 14.99
N THR A 244 -12.55 -18.89 15.30
CA THR A 244 -13.79 -18.80 16.11
C THR A 244 -15.12 -19.08 15.38
N ASN A 245 -15.15 -19.34 14.08
CA ASN A 245 -16.42 -19.56 13.35
C ASN A 245 -16.86 -21.03 13.24
N ARG A 246 -16.52 -21.88 14.22
CA ARG A 246 -16.98 -23.28 14.26
C ARG A 246 -18.31 -23.53 15.00
N VAL A 247 -19.02 -22.48 15.42
CA VAL A 247 -20.30 -22.60 16.11
C VAL A 247 -21.34 -21.68 15.49
N ALA A 248 -21.91 -22.12 14.37
CA ALA A 248 -23.26 -21.78 13.90
C ALA A 248 -23.65 -22.78 12.81
#